data_AF-A0A482WRI1-F1
#
_entry.id   AF-A0A482WRI1-F1
#
_cell.length_a   1.000
_cell.length_b   1.000
_cell.length_c   1.000
_cell.angle_alpha   90.00
_cell.angle_beta   90.00
_cell.angle_gamma   90.00
#
_symmetry.space_group_name_H-M   'P 1'
#
loop_
_entity.id
_entity.type
_entity.pdbx_description
1 polymer ?
#
loop_
_entity_poly.entity_id
_entity_poly.type
_entity_poly.pdbx_seq_one_letter_code
_entity_poly.pdbx_strand_id
1 'polypeptide(L)'
;IVTNMTSYYTLTLLIMWIGFELTQGAKTTRFDFRVFDVNKDNNFDQNDLTKLESFAKFKKYWKNEQDIIKIKEVLTEILNKETTNCIDREKWNAIKQDIIEKYNRKNYENNFEER
;
A
#
# COMPACT_ATOMS: atom_id res chain seq x y z
N ILE A 1 12.18 -0.31 -48.17
CA ILE A 1 12.70 0.14 -46.85
C ILE A 1 11.59 -0.14 -45.85
N VAL A 2 11.55 -1.36 -45.29
CA VAL A 2 10.59 -1.70 -44.23
C VAL A 2 11.25 -1.27 -42.92
N THR A 3 10.73 -0.18 -42.40
CA THR A 3 11.17 0.51 -41.19
C THR A 3 11.30 -0.42 -39.99
N ASN A 4 12.43 -0.28 -39.29
CA ASN A 4 12.73 -0.73 -37.92
C ASN A 4 11.73 -0.18 -36.88
N MET A 5 10.42 -0.38 -37.08
CA MET A 5 9.39 0.08 -36.13
C MET A 5 9.24 -0.88 -34.95
N THR A 6 9.48 -2.18 -35.12
CA THR A 6 9.34 -3.18 -34.04
C THR A 6 10.31 -2.99 -32.87
N SER A 7 11.49 -2.39 -33.10
CA SER A 7 12.48 -2.14 -32.05
C SER A 7 12.13 -0.98 -31.12
N TYR A 8 11.38 0.03 -31.58
CA TYR A 8 11.04 1.20 -30.77
C TYR A 8 9.88 0.92 -29.81
N TYR A 9 8.88 0.15 -30.26
CA TYR A 9 7.74 -0.24 -29.43
C TYR A 9 8.12 -1.20 -28.30
N THR A 10 9.05 -2.12 -28.56
CA THR A 10 9.56 -3.05 -27.54
C THR A 10 10.34 -2.32 -26.45
N LEU A 11 11.18 -1.34 -26.83
CA LEU A 11 11.93 -0.54 -25.85
C LEU A 11 11.02 0.39 -25.02
N THR A 12 9.99 0.99 -25.64
CA THR A 12 9.02 1.83 -24.91
C THR A 12 8.12 1.02 -23.98
N LEU A 13 7.71 -0.20 -24.35
CA LEU A 13 7.00 -1.11 -23.45
C LEU A 13 7.89 -1.54 -22.27
N LEU A 14 9.17 -1.83 -22.51
CA LEU A 14 10.13 -2.19 -21.46
C LEU A 14 10.37 -1.02 -20.49
N ILE A 15 10.51 0.21 -21.00
CA ILE A 15 10.68 1.42 -20.19
C ILE A 15 9.40 1.74 -19.40
N MET A 16 8.21 1.49 -19.95
CA MET A 16 6.93 1.59 -19.21
C MET A 16 6.84 0.55 -18.10
N TRP A 17 7.29 -0.69 -18.35
CA TRP A 17 7.26 -1.76 -17.34
C TRP A 17 8.26 -1.49 -16.20
N ILE A 18 9.48 -1.10 -16.53
CA ILE A 18 10.50 -0.69 -15.55
C ILE A 18 10.06 0.57 -14.79
N GLY A 19 9.41 1.53 -15.46
CA GLY A 19 8.84 2.71 -14.83
C GLY A 19 7.70 2.39 -13.86
N PHE A 20 6.85 1.40 -14.20
CA PHE A 20 5.80 0.88 -13.33
C PHE A 20 6.38 0.11 -12.13
N GLU A 21 7.37 -0.76 -12.34
CA GLU A 21 8.05 -1.49 -11.26
C GLU A 21 8.84 -0.56 -10.32
N LEU A 22 9.53 0.46 -10.83
CA LEU A 22 10.26 1.45 -10.02
C LEU A 22 9.32 2.36 -9.22
N THR A 23 8.18 2.75 -9.81
CA THR A 23 7.14 3.50 -9.05
C THR A 23 6.42 2.62 -8.04
N GLN A 24 6.19 1.33 -8.31
CA GLN A 24 5.62 0.37 -7.35
C GLN A 24 6.61 0.04 -6.22
N GLY A 25 7.90 -0.15 -6.53
CA GLY A 25 8.96 -0.42 -5.56
C GLY A 25 9.12 0.69 -4.52
N ALA A 26 9.13 1.96 -4.96
CA ALA A 26 9.11 3.11 -4.06
C ALA A 26 7.76 3.26 -3.33
N LYS A 27 6.62 2.94 -3.97
CA LYS A 27 5.28 2.98 -3.36
C LYS A 27 5.01 1.88 -2.33
N THR A 28 5.76 0.77 -2.31
CA THR A 28 5.50 -0.34 -1.37
C THR A 28 6.21 -0.18 -0.01
N THR A 29 7.17 0.74 0.12
CA THR A 29 7.87 0.98 1.40
C THR A 29 6.99 1.64 2.45
N ARG A 30 6.00 2.46 2.05
CA ARG A 30 4.95 2.95 2.96
C ARG A 30 4.02 1.85 3.49
N PHE A 31 4.06 0.67 2.89
CA PHE A 31 3.34 -0.55 3.29
C PHE A 31 4.26 -1.59 3.95
N ASP A 32 5.48 -1.21 4.35
CA ASP A 32 6.34 -2.06 5.18
C ASP A 32 5.67 -2.27 6.54
N PHE A 33 5.61 -3.51 7.02
CA PHE A 33 5.04 -3.87 8.32
C PHE A 33 5.49 -2.94 9.45
N ARG A 34 6.79 -2.57 9.46
CA ARG A 34 7.38 -1.70 10.49
C ARG A 34 6.87 -0.26 10.46
N VAL A 35 6.07 0.12 9.47
CA VAL A 35 5.37 1.42 9.40
C VAL A 35 4.08 1.37 10.23
N PHE A 36 3.54 0.17 10.48
CA PHE A 36 2.28 -0.07 11.17
C PHE A 36 2.46 -0.74 12.54
N ASP A 37 3.61 -1.39 12.79
CA ASP A 37 4.03 -1.91 14.09
C ASP A 37 4.47 -0.77 15.02
N VAL A 38 3.52 -0.20 15.76
CA VAL A 38 3.72 0.97 16.63
C VAL A 38 4.33 0.54 17.96
N ASN A 39 3.87 -0.58 18.50
CA ASN A 39 4.30 -1.16 19.78
C ASN A 39 5.64 -1.94 19.67
N LYS A 40 6.11 -2.27 18.46
CA LYS A 40 7.33 -3.04 18.16
C LYS A 40 7.29 -4.48 18.68
N ASP A 41 6.11 -5.08 18.74
CA ASP A 41 5.93 -6.46 19.20
C ASP A 41 5.90 -7.49 18.05
N ASN A 42 6.08 -7.03 16.81
CA ASN A 42 5.98 -7.82 15.57
C ASN A 42 4.58 -8.34 15.24
N ASN A 43 3.56 -7.79 15.88
CA ASN A 43 2.16 -7.96 15.53
C ASN A 43 1.56 -6.62 15.10
N PHE A 44 0.57 -6.68 14.23
CA PHE A 44 -0.32 -5.58 13.94
C PHE A 44 -1.69 -5.93 14.51
N ASP A 45 -2.10 -5.16 15.53
CA ASP A 45 -3.37 -5.35 16.24
C ASP A 45 -4.16 -4.03 16.39
N GLN A 46 -5.23 -4.08 17.17
CA GLN A 46 -6.08 -2.93 17.41
C GLN A 46 -5.34 -1.79 18.15
N ASN A 47 -4.36 -2.10 19.00
CA ASN A 47 -3.56 -1.11 19.70
C ASN A 47 -2.69 -0.32 18.73
N ASP A 48 -2.09 -1.02 17.75
CA ASP A 48 -1.32 -0.38 16.68
C ASP A 48 -2.19 0.54 15.84
N LEU A 49 -3.36 0.06 15.43
CA LEU A 49 -4.33 0.85 14.64
C LEU A 49 -4.77 2.12 15.37
N THR A 50 -5.04 2.04 16.69
CA THR A 50 -5.44 3.19 17.50
C THR A 50 -4.31 4.21 17.66
N LYS A 51 -3.05 3.76 17.72
CA LYS A 51 -1.88 4.63 17.94
C LYS A 51 -1.19 5.07 16.64
N LEU A 52 -1.60 4.54 15.49
CA LEU A 52 -0.99 4.72 14.17
C LEU A 52 -0.73 6.20 13.82
N GLU A 53 -1.70 7.07 14.06
CA GLU A 53 -1.62 8.48 13.73
C GLU A 53 -0.59 9.24 14.58
N SER A 54 -0.28 8.75 15.77
CA SER A 54 0.79 9.32 16.61
C SER A 54 2.18 8.79 16.24
N PHE A 55 2.26 7.74 15.41
CA PHE A 55 3.52 7.07 15.11
C PHE A 55 4.31 7.83 14.05
N ALA A 56 5.53 8.27 14.42
CA ALA A 56 6.36 9.11 13.56
C ALA A 56 6.71 8.43 12.22
N LYS A 57 6.90 7.11 12.22
CA LYS A 57 7.25 6.36 11.02
C LYS A 57 6.07 6.24 10.06
N PHE A 58 4.85 6.07 10.58
CA PHE A 58 3.63 6.17 9.78
C PHE A 58 3.47 7.56 9.16
N LYS A 59 3.54 8.61 9.97
CA LYS A 59 3.46 10.02 9.52
C LYS A 59 4.50 10.44 8.49
N LYS A 60 5.66 9.78 8.46
CA LYS A 60 6.69 10.02 7.43
C LYS A 60 6.16 9.74 6.02
N TYR A 61 5.32 8.71 5.87
CA TYR A 61 4.80 8.27 4.58
C TYR A 61 3.35 8.71 4.33
N TRP A 62 2.55 8.82 5.37
CA TRP A 62 1.11 9.11 5.31
C TRP A 62 0.86 10.51 5.86
N LYS A 63 0.81 11.51 4.97
CA LYS A 63 0.68 12.93 5.33
C LYS A 63 -0.70 13.52 5.05
N ASN A 64 -1.39 12.98 4.06
CA ASN A 64 -2.72 13.44 3.67
C ASN A 64 -3.76 12.76 4.57
N GLU A 65 -4.64 13.55 5.18
CA GLU A 65 -5.68 13.07 6.10
C GLU A 65 -6.65 12.07 5.44
N GLN A 66 -7.04 12.32 4.18
CA GLN A 66 -7.87 11.39 3.41
C GLN A 66 -7.16 10.06 3.16
N ASP A 67 -5.85 10.08 2.89
CA ASP A 67 -5.06 8.86 2.74
C ASP A 67 -4.97 8.07 4.05
N ILE A 68 -4.83 8.78 5.18
CA ILE A 68 -4.79 8.18 6.52
C ILE A 68 -6.12 7.49 6.84
N ILE A 69 -7.25 8.15 6.58
CA ILE A 69 -8.59 7.58 6.78
C ILE A 69 -8.73 6.31 5.92
N LYS A 70 -8.43 6.40 4.62
CA LYS A 70 -8.55 5.27 3.69
C LYS A 70 -7.69 4.07 4.10
N ILE A 71 -6.42 4.29 4.47
CA ILE A 71 -5.57 3.17 4.88
C ILE A 71 -6.03 2.57 6.21
N LYS A 72 -6.51 3.38 7.16
CA LYS A 72 -7.07 2.87 8.42
C LYS A 72 -8.32 2.03 8.18
N GLU A 73 -9.20 2.42 7.27
CA GLU A 73 -10.36 1.61 6.89
C GLU A 73 -9.96 0.26 6.32
N VAL A 74 -8.98 0.23 5.39
CA VAL A 74 -8.47 -1.02 4.81
C VAL A 74 -7.88 -1.91 5.90
N LEU A 75 -7.03 -1.36 6.76
CA LEU A 75 -6.41 -2.10 7.85
C LEU A 75 -7.44 -2.64 8.84
N THR A 76 -8.48 -1.86 9.15
CA THR A 76 -9.60 -2.29 10.01
C THR A 76 -10.36 -3.46 9.37
N GLU A 77 -10.69 -3.36 8.08
CA GLU A 77 -11.38 -4.43 7.35
C GLU A 77 -10.57 -5.73 7.36
N ILE A 78 -9.27 -5.63 7.17
CA ILE A 78 -8.37 -6.77 7.16
C ILE A 78 -8.25 -7.37 8.56
N LEU A 79 -8.05 -6.54 9.58
CA LEU A 79 -7.92 -7.01 10.96
C LEU A 79 -9.19 -7.74 11.43
N ASN A 80 -10.37 -7.22 11.08
CA ASN A 80 -11.67 -7.83 11.42
C ASN A 80 -11.93 -9.16 10.70
N LYS A 81 -11.24 -9.46 9.60
CA LYS A 81 -11.30 -10.78 8.94
C LYS A 81 -10.47 -11.82 9.67
N GLU A 82 -9.55 -11.39 10.52
CA GLU A 82 -8.69 -12.28 11.26
C GLU A 82 -9.35 -12.79 12.52
N THR A 83 -9.38 -14.11 12.69
CA THR A 83 -9.98 -14.75 13.87
C THR A 83 -9.30 -14.30 15.17
N THR A 84 -8.03 -13.94 15.11
CA THR A 84 -7.22 -13.48 16.24
C THR A 84 -7.18 -11.96 16.40
N ASN A 85 -7.78 -11.18 15.48
CA ASN A 85 -7.62 -9.72 15.39
C ASN A 85 -6.14 -9.28 15.50
N CYS A 86 -5.25 -10.07 14.92
CA CYS A 86 -3.81 -9.90 15.02
C CYS A 86 -3.14 -10.46 13.77
N ILE A 87 -2.22 -9.69 13.20
CA ILE A 87 -1.49 -10.00 11.97
C ILE A 87 0.00 -9.91 12.29
N ASP A 88 0.68 -11.06 12.32
CA ASP A 88 2.13 -11.08 12.46
C ASP A 88 2.84 -10.60 11.18
N ARG A 89 4.15 -10.43 11.28
CA ARG A 89 4.99 -9.98 10.16
C ARG A 89 4.98 -10.93 8.94
N GLU A 90 4.90 -12.24 9.14
CA GLU A 90 4.91 -13.20 8.03
C GLU A 90 3.61 -13.09 7.24
N LYS A 91 2.50 -13.09 7.97
CA LYS A 91 1.16 -12.92 7.44
C LYS A 91 0.98 -11.57 6.76
N TRP A 92 1.52 -10.50 7.35
CA TRP A 92 1.55 -9.19 6.71
C TRP A 92 2.16 -9.26 5.31
N ASN A 93 3.31 -9.93 5.14
CA ASN A 93 3.94 -10.05 3.83
C ASN A 93 3.07 -10.84 2.84
N ALA A 94 2.35 -11.86 3.31
CA ALA A 94 1.43 -12.63 2.49
C ALA A 94 0.24 -11.79 1.99
N ILE A 95 -0.31 -10.92 2.85
CA ILE A 95 -1.48 -10.09 2.52
C ILE A 95 -1.12 -8.69 2.00
N LYS A 96 0.16 -8.29 2.03
CA LYS A 96 0.60 -6.93 1.71
C LYS A 96 0.08 -6.41 0.37
N GLN A 97 0.07 -7.26 -0.66
CA GLN A 97 -0.44 -6.87 -1.97
C GLN A 97 -1.95 -6.60 -1.94
N ASP A 98 -2.73 -7.41 -1.21
CA ASP A 98 -4.17 -7.16 -1.01
C ASP A 98 -4.42 -5.83 -0.28
N ILE A 99 -3.62 -5.48 0.73
CA ILE A 99 -3.68 -4.16 1.41
C ILE A 99 -3.51 -3.04 0.37
N ILE A 100 -2.49 -3.14 -0.47
CA ILE A 100 -2.14 -2.13 -1.48
C ILE A 100 -3.28 -1.99 -2.50
N GLU A 101 -3.79 -3.10 -3.00
CA GLU A 101 -4.88 -3.11 -3.99
C GLU A 101 -6.17 -2.52 -3.43
N LYS A 102 -6.56 -2.90 -2.20
CA LYS A 102 -7.74 -2.35 -1.50
C LYS A 102 -7.61 -0.85 -1.27
N TYR A 103 -6.45 -0.39 -0.80
CA TYR A 103 -6.21 1.04 -0.60
C TYR A 103 -6.27 1.80 -1.93
N ASN A 104 -5.64 1.30 -2.99
CA ASN A 104 -5.67 1.94 -4.29
C ASN A 104 -7.10 2.02 -4.82
N ARG A 105 -7.89 0.94 -4.71
CA ARG A 105 -9.30 0.89 -5.13
C ARG A 105 -10.14 1.97 -4.44
N LYS A 106 -10.08 2.05 -3.11
CA LYS A 106 -10.75 3.11 -2.32
C LYS A 106 -10.27 4.51 -2.70
N ASN A 107 -9.01 4.64 -3.11
CA ASN A 107 -8.50 5.92 -3.59
C ASN A 107 -9.09 6.30 -4.96
N TYR A 108 -9.29 5.35 -5.87
CA TYR A 108 -9.90 5.59 -7.18
C TYR A 108 -11.40 5.86 -7.12
N GLU A 109 -12.16 5.12 -6.30
CA GLU A 109 -13.63 5.25 -6.18
C GLU A 109 -14.04 6.67 -5.74
N ASN A 110 -13.34 7.25 -4.76
CA ASN A 110 -13.61 8.61 -4.29
C ASN A 110 -13.31 9.72 -5.32
N ASN A 111 -12.42 9.47 -6.30
CA ASN A 111 -12.13 10.45 -7.35
C ASN A 111 -13.21 10.49 -8.46
N PHE A 112 -14.14 9.53 -8.46
CA PHE A 112 -15.24 9.46 -9.43
C PHE A 112 -16.55 10.05 -8.90
N GLU A 113 -16.73 10.13 -7.57
CA GLU A 113 -17.90 10.75 -6.96
C GLU A 113 -17.79 12.30 -6.87
N GLU A 114 -16.59 12.85 -7.00
CA GLU A 114 -16.34 14.31 -7.03
C GLU A 114 -16.35 14.94 -8.44
N ARG A 115 -16.80 14.19 -9.47
CA ARG A 115 -16.97 14.68 -10.86
C ARG A 115 -18.42 14.69 -11.29
#